data_AF-A0A354C3Q3-F1
#
_entry.id   AF-A0A354C3Q3-F1
#
_cell.length_a   1.000
_cell.length_b   1.000
_cell.length_c   1.000
_cell.angle_alpha   90.00
_cell.angle_beta   90.00
_cell.angle_gamma   90.00
#
_symmetry.space_group_name_H-M   'P 1'
#
loop_
_entity.id
_entity.type
_entity.pdbx_description
1 polymer ?
#
loop_
_entity_poly.entity_id
_entity_poly.type
_entity_poly.pdbx_seq_one_letter_code
_entity_poly.pdbx_strand_id
1 'polypeptide(L)'
;MNTRVAYLIVSVSYFIGGGSLIAFAVFLYSGSCNLVGLGLDENSVLLFDAGLSVLFFIQHSFMIRRSFRKRVVRFIPEECYSPLYAVVSGMVLLAVVVLWQESNRTIAVFQGIPGGVFRLLYLAALAGFVWGTQALKSFDALGVRQVMNRVRGRTQRQMPFTVSGPYRWVRHPLYFFVLLMIWSCPALT
;
A
#
# COMPACT_ATOMS: atom_id res chain seq x y z
N MET A 1 3.26 -14.66 24.24
CA MET A 1 2.11 -14.46 23.33
C MET A 1 1.55 -15.83 22.96
N ASN A 2 0.24 -16.03 23.08
CA ASN A 2 -0.40 -17.29 22.70
C ASN A 2 -0.27 -17.51 21.18
N THR A 3 0.13 -18.71 20.76
CA THR A 3 0.28 -19.11 19.36
C THR A 3 -0.99 -18.85 18.54
N ARG A 4 -2.18 -19.07 19.10
CA ARG A 4 -3.45 -18.79 18.41
C ARG A 4 -3.64 -17.30 18.08
N VAL A 5 -3.31 -16.43 19.03
CA VAL A 5 -3.39 -14.97 18.86
C VAL A 5 -2.40 -14.50 17.78
N ALA A 6 -1.20 -15.09 17.77
CA ALA A 6 -0.18 -14.79 16.77
C ALA A 6 -0.64 -15.15 15.34
N TYR A 7 -1.23 -16.33 15.15
CA TYR A 7 -1.78 -16.72 13.85
C TYR A 7 -2.94 -15.82 13.42
N LEU A 8 -3.82 -15.45 14.35
CA LEU A 8 -4.92 -14.52 14.06
C LEU A 8 -4.39 -13.16 13.58
N ILE A 9 -3.39 -12.59 14.26
CA ILE A 9 -2.77 -11.32 13.85
C ILE A 9 -2.18 -11.42 12.44
N VAL A 10 -1.47 -12.52 12.14
CA VAL A 10 -0.90 -12.75 10.82
C VAL A 10 -1.98 -12.88 9.75
N SER A 11 -3.02 -13.66 9.99
CA SER A 11 -4.14 -13.84 9.06
C SER A 11 -4.85 -12.52 8.77
N VAL A 12 -5.16 -11.74 9.81
CA VAL A 12 -5.79 -10.42 9.66
C VAL A 12 -4.88 -9.46 8.88
N SER A 13 -3.58 -9.47 9.16
CA SER A 13 -2.62 -8.63 8.43
C SER A 13 -2.48 -9.01 6.95
N TYR A 14 -2.49 -10.30 6.62
CA TYR A 14 -2.50 -10.75 5.22
C TYR A 14 -3.79 -10.36 4.52
N PHE A 15 -4.92 -10.60 5.16
CA PHE A 15 -6.23 -10.35 4.56
C PHE A 15 -6.46 -8.86 4.34
N ILE A 16 -6.26 -8.04 5.36
CA ILE A 16 -6.50 -6.59 5.29
C ILE A 16 -5.34 -5.87 4.61
N GLY A 17 -4.12 -6.02 5.11
CA GLY A 17 -2.96 -5.29 4.59
C GLY A 17 -2.51 -5.78 3.20
N GLY A 18 -2.49 -7.09 3.00
CA GLY A 18 -2.20 -7.67 1.68
C GLY A 18 -3.34 -7.41 0.69
N GLY A 19 -4.58 -7.64 1.12
CA GLY A 19 -5.78 -7.38 0.31
C GLY A 19 -5.90 -5.91 -0.11
N SER A 20 -5.59 -4.96 0.76
CA SER A 20 -5.62 -3.53 0.43
C SER A 20 -4.63 -3.15 -0.65
N LEU A 21 -3.43 -3.73 -0.66
CA LEU A 21 -2.42 -3.47 -1.69
C LEU A 21 -2.85 -4.03 -3.05
N ILE A 22 -3.47 -5.21 -3.07
CA ILE A 22 -4.03 -5.80 -4.28
C ILE A 22 -5.19 -4.95 -4.78
N ALA A 23 -6.12 -4.57 -3.90
CA ALA A 23 -7.25 -3.70 -4.24
C ALA A 23 -6.77 -2.36 -4.81
N PHE A 24 -5.74 -1.75 -4.22
CA PHE A 24 -5.14 -0.53 -4.72
C PHE A 24 -4.45 -0.73 -6.08
N ALA A 25 -3.74 -1.84 -6.28
CA ALA A 25 -3.17 -2.16 -7.59
C ALA A 25 -4.27 -2.29 -8.65
N VAL A 26 -5.34 -3.04 -8.37
CA VAL A 26 -6.49 -3.17 -9.27
C VAL A 26 -7.11 -1.81 -9.56
N PHE A 27 -7.36 -0.99 -8.52
CA PHE A 27 -7.87 0.38 -8.65
C PHE A 27 -7.03 1.24 -9.59
N LEU A 28 -5.70 1.20 -9.49
CA LEU A 28 -4.81 1.94 -10.40
C LEU A 28 -4.85 1.42 -11.85
N TYR A 29 -5.23 0.16 -12.06
CA TYR A 29 -5.33 -0.41 -13.41
C TYR A 29 -6.70 -0.18 -14.05
N SER A 30 -7.78 -0.39 -13.29
CA SER A 30 -9.15 -0.33 -13.78
C SER A 30 -9.79 1.04 -13.65
N GLY A 31 -9.24 1.93 -12.80
CA GLY A 31 -9.94 3.11 -12.33
C GLY A 31 -10.93 2.79 -11.19
N SER A 32 -11.69 3.80 -10.78
CA SER A 32 -12.72 3.65 -9.75
C SER A 32 -13.78 2.63 -10.19
N CYS A 33 -14.07 1.66 -9.33
CA CYS A 33 -15.16 0.72 -9.58
C CYS A 33 -16.54 1.30 -9.21
N ASN A 34 -16.62 2.57 -8.76
CA ASN A 34 -17.84 3.24 -8.28
C ASN A 34 -18.66 2.35 -7.32
N LEU A 35 -17.98 1.75 -6.33
CA LEU A 35 -18.59 0.84 -5.37
C LEU A 35 -19.63 1.55 -4.49
N VAL A 36 -19.37 2.82 -4.15
CA VAL A 36 -20.25 3.68 -3.37
C VAL A 36 -20.39 5.01 -4.10
N GLY A 37 -21.60 5.34 -4.54
CA GLY A 37 -21.92 6.64 -5.11
C GLY A 37 -22.55 7.56 -4.08
N LEU A 38 -21.89 8.66 -3.73
CA LEU A 38 -22.38 9.62 -2.73
C LEU A 38 -23.30 10.70 -3.33
N GLY A 39 -23.44 10.75 -4.66
CA GLY A 39 -24.30 11.73 -5.34
C GLY A 39 -23.83 13.18 -5.14
N LEU A 40 -22.53 13.37 -4.93
CA LEU A 40 -21.91 14.67 -4.70
C LEU A 40 -21.82 15.48 -6.00
N ASP A 41 -21.82 16.81 -5.89
CA ASP A 41 -21.44 17.68 -6.99
C ASP A 41 -19.93 17.59 -7.27
N GLU A 42 -19.53 18.02 -8.47
CA GLU A 42 -18.16 17.90 -8.97
C GLU A 42 -17.11 18.53 -8.05
N ASN A 43 -17.39 19.68 -7.44
CA ASN A 43 -16.43 20.33 -6.54
C ASN A 43 -16.32 19.57 -5.21
N SER A 44 -17.44 19.02 -4.72
CA SER A 44 -17.44 18.18 -3.52
C SER A 44 -16.75 16.84 -3.74
N VAL A 45 -16.83 16.24 -4.94
CA VAL A 45 -16.06 15.05 -5.32
C VAL A 45 -14.56 15.31 -5.13
N LEU A 46 -14.05 16.39 -5.75
CA LEU A 46 -12.63 16.74 -5.68
C LEU A 46 -12.17 17.02 -4.24
N LEU A 47 -12.98 17.73 -3.45
CA LEU A 47 -12.68 18.01 -2.05
C LEU A 47 -12.70 16.74 -1.19
N PHE A 48 -13.65 15.84 -1.45
CA PHE A 48 -13.80 14.59 -0.73
C PHE A 48 -12.61 13.66 -1.00
N ASP A 49 -12.25 13.43 -2.26
CA ASP A 49 -11.13 12.56 -2.64
C ASP A 49 -9.78 13.16 -2.21
N ALA A 50 -9.63 14.48 -2.26
CA ALA A 50 -8.47 15.17 -1.69
C ALA A 50 -8.39 14.95 -0.17
N GLY A 51 -9.52 15.07 0.54
CA GLY A 51 -9.61 14.79 1.97
C GLY A 51 -9.27 13.33 2.31
N LEU A 52 -9.79 12.39 1.52
CA LEU A 52 -9.53 10.95 1.62
C LEU A 52 -8.04 10.63 1.44
N SER A 53 -7.41 11.27 0.45
CA SER A 53 -5.97 11.16 0.18
C SER A 53 -5.13 11.75 1.32
N VAL A 54 -5.48 12.94 1.81
CA VAL A 54 -4.81 13.58 2.95
C VAL A 54 -4.94 12.74 4.21
N LEU A 55 -6.12 12.17 4.47
CA LEU A 55 -6.34 11.26 5.60
C LEU A 55 -5.38 10.07 5.55
N PHE A 56 -5.25 9.43 4.38
CA PHE A 56 -4.30 8.35 4.17
C PHE A 56 -2.86 8.81 4.41
N PHE A 57 -2.43 9.93 3.82
CA PHE A 57 -1.07 10.44 3.98
C PHE A 57 -0.74 10.77 5.43
N ILE A 58 -1.66 11.43 6.16
CA ILE A 58 -1.49 11.75 7.57
C ILE A 58 -1.39 10.47 8.39
N GLN A 59 -2.35 9.55 8.25
CA GLN A 59 -2.35 8.30 9.03
C GLN A 59 -1.09 7.47 8.77
N HIS A 60 -0.75 7.24 7.50
CA HIS A 60 0.40 6.45 7.09
C HIS A 60 1.71 7.07 7.60
N SER A 61 1.91 8.36 7.33
CA SER A 61 3.13 9.07 7.72
C SER A 61 3.29 9.14 9.24
N PHE A 62 2.20 9.37 9.98
CA PHE A 62 2.26 9.47 11.43
C PHE A 62 2.67 8.15 12.07
N MET A 63 2.14 7.02 11.59
CA MET A 63 2.49 5.70 12.12
C MET A 63 3.89 5.22 11.73
N ILE A 64 4.50 5.76 10.67
CA ILE A 64 5.91 5.48 10.37
C ILE A 64 6.85 6.19 11.35
N ARG A 65 6.45 7.34 11.93
CA ARG A 65 7.32 8.13 12.81
C ARG A 65 7.75 7.36 14.06
N ARG A 66 9.05 7.42 14.36
CA ARG A 66 9.64 6.78 15.54
C ARG A 66 9.00 7.25 16.86
N SER A 67 8.61 8.52 16.95
CA SER A 67 7.95 9.09 18.14
C SER A 67 6.59 8.43 18.41
N PHE A 68 5.78 8.25 17.36
CA PHE A 68 4.49 7.59 17.47
C PHE A 68 4.65 6.11 17.82
N ARG A 69 5.54 5.39 17.12
CA ARG A 69 5.87 4.00 17.45
C ARG A 69 6.27 3.84 18.91
N LYS A 70 7.17 4.67 19.43
CA LYS A 70 7.61 4.64 20.84
C LYS A 70 6.47 4.86 21.83
N ARG A 71 5.43 5.63 21.47
CA ARG A 71 4.27 5.87 22.32
C ARG A 71 3.32 4.67 22.31
N VAL A 72 3.03 4.12 21.13
CA VAL A 72 2.11 2.98 20.97
C VAL A 72 2.68 1.70 21.59
N VAL A 73 3.98 1.43 21.41
CA VAL A 73 4.66 0.26 22.00
C VAL A 73 4.71 0.29 23.54
N ARG A 74 4.32 1.40 24.19
CA ARG A 74 4.07 1.40 25.65
C ARG A 74 2.79 0.67 26.04
N PHE A 75 1.84 0.55 25.11
CA PHE A 75 0.53 -0.07 25.34
C PHE A 75 0.43 -1.47 24.73
N ILE A 76 1.17 -1.75 23.65
CA ILE A 76 1.16 -3.05 22.97
C ILE A 76 2.58 -3.65 22.89
N PRO A 77 2.71 -4.98 22.80
CA PRO A 77 4.01 -5.62 22.54
C PRO A 77 4.64 -5.09 21.25
N GLU A 78 5.96 -4.88 21.26
CA GLU A 78 6.69 -4.28 20.12
C GLU A 78 6.49 -5.07 18.83
N GLU A 79 6.38 -6.39 18.92
CA GLU A 79 6.24 -7.30 17.78
C GLU A 79 4.86 -7.18 17.11
N CYS A 80 3.86 -6.64 17.82
CA CYS A 80 2.51 -6.40 17.30
C CYS A 80 2.40 -5.07 16.54
N TYR A 81 3.40 -4.19 16.64
CA TYR A 81 3.34 -2.87 16.02
C TYR A 81 3.29 -2.93 14.48
N SER A 82 4.14 -3.74 13.85
CA SER A 82 4.19 -3.82 12.39
C SER A 82 2.93 -4.44 11.75
N PRO A 83 2.35 -5.53 12.27
CA PRO A 83 1.05 -6.01 11.80
C PRO A 83 -0.08 -5.01 12.04
N LEU A 84 -0.11 -4.36 13.20
CA LEU A 84 -1.11 -3.33 13.51
C LEU A 84 -1.00 -2.16 12.52
N TYR A 85 0.22 -1.73 12.21
CA TYR A 85 0.46 -0.73 11.18
C TYR A 85 -0.06 -1.16 9.81
N ALA A 86 0.20 -2.40 9.40
CA ALA A 86 -0.24 -2.93 8.11
C ALA A 86 -1.77 -3.02 8.02
N VAL A 87 -2.43 -3.47 9.08
CA VAL A 87 -3.89 -3.55 9.17
C VAL A 87 -4.51 -2.15 9.14
N VAL A 88 -4.07 -1.24 10.01
CA VAL A 88 -4.67 0.12 10.09
C VAL A 88 -4.44 0.89 8.80
N SER A 89 -3.21 0.85 8.25
CA SER A 89 -2.93 1.51 6.96
C SER A 89 -3.69 0.85 5.81
N GLY A 90 -3.84 -0.48 5.83
CA GLY A 90 -4.62 -1.20 4.84
C GLY A 90 -6.11 -0.89 4.89
N MET A 91 -6.68 -0.70 6.09
CA MET A 91 -8.07 -0.26 6.24
C MET A 91 -8.30 1.14 5.67
N VAL A 92 -7.40 2.09 5.96
CA VAL A 92 -7.52 3.45 5.42
C VAL A 92 -7.31 3.45 3.91
N LEU A 93 -6.38 2.64 3.39
CA LEU A 93 -6.19 2.47 1.95
C LEU A 93 -7.41 1.83 1.27
N LEU A 94 -8.06 0.84 1.90
CA LEU A 94 -9.32 0.29 1.41
C LEU A 94 -10.43 1.33 1.43
N ALA A 95 -10.50 2.17 2.46
CA ALA A 95 -11.44 3.29 2.49
C ALA A 95 -11.18 4.24 1.31
N VAL A 96 -9.91 4.50 0.96
CA VAL A 96 -9.57 5.26 -0.24
C VAL A 96 -10.15 4.60 -1.49
N VAL A 97 -9.87 3.31 -1.70
CA VAL A 97 -10.32 2.58 -2.90
C VAL A 97 -11.85 2.45 -3.00
N VAL A 98 -12.54 2.21 -1.87
CA VAL A 98 -13.98 1.95 -1.84
C VAL A 98 -14.80 3.23 -1.90
N LEU A 99 -14.34 4.31 -1.25
CA LEU A 99 -15.06 5.57 -1.16
C LEU A 99 -14.66 6.57 -2.26
N TRP A 100 -13.68 6.24 -3.10
CA TRP A 100 -13.25 7.10 -4.20
C TRP A 100 -14.43 7.48 -5.10
N GLN A 101 -14.59 8.78 -5.37
CA GLN A 101 -15.63 9.27 -6.27
C GLN A 101 -15.04 9.54 -7.67
N GLU A 102 -15.65 9.02 -8.72
CA GLU A 102 -15.19 9.33 -10.08
C GLU A 102 -15.61 10.75 -10.46
N SER A 103 -14.64 11.55 -10.93
CA SER A 103 -14.88 12.90 -11.45
C SER A 103 -15.45 12.81 -12.87
N ASN A 104 -16.44 13.65 -13.19
CA ASN A 104 -16.96 13.74 -14.56
C ASN A 104 -16.08 14.61 -15.46
N ARG A 105 -15.06 15.27 -14.91
CA ARG A 105 -14.11 16.06 -15.69
C ARG A 105 -13.06 15.12 -16.25
N THR A 106 -12.84 15.22 -17.55
CA THR A 106 -11.83 14.43 -18.23
C THR A 106 -10.71 15.36 -18.68
N ILE A 107 -9.51 15.14 -18.17
CA ILE A 107 -8.31 15.91 -18.51
C ILE A 107 -7.69 15.36 -19.81
N ALA A 108 -7.49 14.05 -19.88
CA ALA A 108 -6.91 13.39 -21.06
C ALA A 108 -7.32 11.92 -21.16
N VAL A 109 -7.60 11.44 -22.37
CA VAL A 109 -7.88 10.02 -22.64
C VAL A 109 -7.04 9.56 -23.83
N PHE A 110 -6.23 8.54 -23.60
CA PHE A 110 -5.42 7.90 -24.62
C PHE A 110 -6.10 6.61 -25.09
N GLN A 111 -6.58 6.59 -26.33
CA GLN A 111 -7.21 5.43 -26.96
C GLN A 111 -6.29 4.77 -27.98
N GLY A 112 -6.60 3.53 -28.38
CA GLY A 112 -5.84 2.79 -29.40
C GLY A 112 -4.42 2.42 -28.93
N ILE A 113 -3.44 2.59 -29.83
CA ILE A 113 -2.03 2.24 -29.57
C ILE A 113 -1.47 2.98 -28.33
N PRO A 114 -1.64 4.32 -28.19
CA PRO A 114 -1.23 5.04 -26.98
C PRO A 114 -1.79 4.43 -25.69
N GLY A 115 -3.08 4.13 -25.64
CA GLY A 115 -3.71 3.51 -24.46
C GLY A 115 -3.13 2.12 -24.13
N GLY A 116 -2.80 1.33 -25.17
CA GLY A 116 -2.11 0.05 -25.01
C GLY A 116 -0.70 0.20 -24.42
N VAL A 117 0.05 1.22 -24.84
CA VAL A 117 1.38 1.53 -24.29
C VAL A 117 1.29 1.88 -22.81
N PHE A 118 0.34 2.71 -22.40
CA PHE A 118 0.10 3.04 -20.98
C PHE A 118 -0.23 1.80 -20.15
N ARG A 119 -1.09 0.89 -20.65
CA ARG A 119 -1.40 -0.38 -19.96
C ARG A 119 -0.18 -1.31 -19.86
N LEU A 120 0.62 -1.41 -20.92
CA LEU A 120 1.85 -2.20 -20.88
C LEU A 120 2.86 -1.61 -19.89
N LEU A 121 2.98 -0.28 -19.85
CA LEU A 121 3.82 0.45 -18.92
C LEU A 121 3.40 0.17 -17.46
N TYR A 122 2.10 0.19 -17.17
CA TYR A 122 1.57 -0.20 -15.87
C TYR A 122 1.98 -1.63 -15.50
N LEU A 123 1.80 -2.60 -16.40
CA LEU A 123 2.14 -4.00 -16.13
C LEU A 123 3.64 -4.19 -15.91
N ALA A 124 4.47 -3.49 -16.68
CA ALA A 124 5.92 -3.47 -16.47
C ALA A 124 6.29 -2.85 -15.10
N ALA A 125 5.59 -1.79 -14.69
CA ALA A 125 5.74 -1.18 -13.37
C ALA A 125 5.40 -2.16 -12.24
N LEU A 126 4.27 -2.87 -12.38
CA LEU A 126 3.81 -3.86 -11.41
C LEU A 126 4.81 -5.01 -11.29
N ALA A 127 5.31 -5.53 -12.42
CA ALA A 127 6.35 -6.56 -12.43
C ALA A 127 7.64 -6.06 -11.77
N GLY A 128 8.04 -4.81 -12.05
CA GLY A 128 9.19 -4.16 -11.42
C GLY A 128 9.02 -3.98 -9.91
N PHE A 129 7.81 -3.61 -9.46
CA PHE A 129 7.47 -3.50 -8.04
C PHE A 129 7.61 -4.86 -7.34
N VAL A 130 7.01 -5.92 -7.90
CA VAL A 130 7.13 -7.29 -7.37
C VAL A 130 8.60 -7.71 -7.31
N TRP A 131 9.37 -7.47 -8.37
CA TRP A 131 10.80 -7.75 -8.39
C TRP A 131 11.58 -6.98 -7.31
N GLY A 132 11.27 -5.71 -7.12
CA GLY A 132 11.83 -4.89 -6.04
C GLY A 132 11.50 -5.43 -4.66
N THR A 133 10.26 -5.87 -4.41
CA THR A 133 9.90 -6.43 -3.10
C THR A 133 10.63 -7.75 -2.83
N GLN A 134 10.78 -8.61 -3.84
CA GLN A 134 11.51 -9.89 -3.73
C GLN A 134 13.01 -9.68 -3.52
N ALA A 135 13.61 -8.69 -4.19
CA ALA A 135 15.01 -8.33 -4.01
C ALA A 135 15.29 -7.83 -2.59
N LEU A 136 14.29 -7.18 -1.98
CA LEU A 136 14.30 -6.80 -0.57
C LEU A 136 13.96 -8.02 0.30
N LYS A 137 14.83 -9.04 0.31
CA LYS A 137 14.66 -10.31 1.05
C LYS A 137 14.28 -10.13 2.53
N SER A 138 14.54 -8.96 3.11
CA SER A 138 14.24 -8.55 4.48
C SER A 138 12.91 -7.79 4.66
N PHE A 139 12.21 -7.45 3.57
CA PHE A 139 11.00 -6.64 3.61
C PHE A 139 9.85 -7.43 4.22
N ASP A 140 9.36 -6.93 5.35
CA ASP A 140 8.22 -7.49 6.07
C ASP A 140 7.15 -6.41 6.17
N ALA A 141 6.53 -6.10 5.02
CA ALA A 141 5.49 -5.07 4.91
C ALA A 141 4.31 -5.33 5.86
N LEU A 142 4.03 -6.60 6.13
CA LEU A 142 2.90 -7.06 6.95
C LEU A 142 3.30 -7.36 8.40
N GLY A 143 4.58 -7.24 8.77
CA GLY A 143 5.06 -7.52 10.13
C GLY A 143 4.99 -8.99 10.56
N VAL A 144 4.77 -9.91 9.61
CA VAL A 144 4.54 -11.34 9.86
C VAL A 144 5.78 -11.99 10.47
N ARG A 145 6.98 -11.63 10.00
CA ARG A 145 8.22 -12.22 10.52
C ARG A 145 8.46 -11.85 11.97
N GLN A 146 8.08 -10.64 12.40
CA GLN A 146 8.27 -10.20 13.79
C GLN A 146 7.44 -11.05 14.75
N VAL A 147 6.16 -11.25 14.41
CA VAL A 147 5.23 -12.07 15.18
C VAL A 147 5.68 -13.54 15.18
N MET A 148 6.08 -14.10 14.03
CA MET A 148 6.47 -15.50 13.94
C MET A 148 7.81 -15.81 14.63
N ASN A 149 8.76 -14.88 14.60
CA ASN A 149 10.01 -15.02 15.36
C ASN A 149 9.72 -15.04 16.87
N ARG A 150 8.77 -14.23 17.35
CA ARG A 150 8.35 -14.22 18.76
C ARG A 150 7.72 -15.54 19.20
N VAL A 151 6.84 -16.12 18.38
CA VAL A 151 6.25 -17.45 18.64
C VAL A 151 7.31 -18.53 18.69
N ARG A 152 8.31 -18.46 17.79
CA ARG A 152 9.42 -19.44 17.72
C ARG A 152 10.54 -19.20 18.73
N GLY A 153 10.39 -18.23 19.64
CA GLY A 153 11.43 -17.87 20.62
C GLY A 153 12.73 -17.35 20.01
N ARG A 154 12.71 -16.90 18.74
CA ARG A 154 13.89 -16.41 18.03
C ARG A 154 14.01 -14.89 18.22
N THR A 155 15.21 -14.43 18.55
CA THR A 155 15.53 -13.00 18.55
C THR A 155 15.48 -12.45 17.12
N GLN A 156 14.89 -11.26 16.95
CA GLN A 156 14.91 -10.59 15.66
C GLN A 156 16.34 -10.22 15.30
N ARG A 157 16.95 -10.99 14.40
CA ARG A 157 18.20 -10.58 13.75
C ARG A 157 17.90 -9.44 12.78
N GLN A 158 18.63 -8.33 12.94
CA GLN A 158 18.69 -7.31 11.89
C GLN A 158 19.26 -7.99 10.63
N MET A 159 18.43 -8.15 9.61
CA MET A 159 18.92 -8.67 8.33
C MET A 159 19.72 -7.55 7.64
N PRO A 160 20.96 -7.80 7.23
CA PRO A 160 21.73 -6.80 6.52
C PRO A 160 20.99 -6.45 5.22
N PHE A 161 20.86 -5.14 4.96
CA PHE A 161 20.35 -4.67 3.68
C PHE A 161 21.30 -5.15 2.58
N THR A 162 20.85 -6.08 1.76
CA THR A 162 21.64 -6.61 0.64
C THR A 162 21.22 -5.87 -0.62
N VAL A 163 22.17 -5.15 -1.23
CA VAL A 163 21.93 -4.47 -2.51
C VAL A 163 21.81 -5.53 -3.60
N SER A 164 20.58 -5.80 -4.06
CA SER A 164 20.31 -6.79 -5.10
C SER A 164 19.14 -6.34 -5.99
N GLY A 165 19.05 -6.90 -7.20
CA GLY A 165 18.01 -6.54 -8.17
C GLY A 165 18.00 -5.04 -8.51
N PRO A 166 16.83 -4.37 -8.54
CA PRO A 166 16.72 -2.98 -8.99
C PRO A 166 17.37 -1.98 -8.03
N TYR A 167 17.67 -2.38 -6.80
CA TYR A 167 18.42 -1.55 -5.83
C TYR A 167 19.87 -1.32 -6.25
N ARG A 168 20.40 -2.06 -7.24
CA ARG A 168 21.71 -1.79 -7.83
C ARG A 168 21.72 -0.53 -8.71
N TRP A 169 20.55 -0.07 -9.16
CA TRP A 169 20.42 1.07 -10.07
C TRP A 169 19.88 2.32 -9.38
N VAL A 170 18.86 2.17 -8.54
CA VAL A 170 18.18 3.30 -7.88
C VAL A 170 18.03 3.00 -6.39
N ARG A 171 18.15 4.03 -5.54
CA ARG A 171 18.04 3.90 -4.08
C ARG A 171 16.64 3.48 -3.61
N HIS A 172 15.61 3.92 -4.33
CA HIS A 172 14.19 3.69 -3.99
C HIS A 172 13.39 3.17 -5.19
N PRO A 173 13.69 1.95 -5.68
CA PRO A 173 13.04 1.40 -6.87
C PRO A 173 11.54 1.18 -6.66
N LEU A 174 11.09 0.85 -5.44
CA LEU A 174 9.67 0.68 -5.13
C LEU A 174 8.87 1.97 -5.33
N TYR A 175 9.42 3.12 -4.92
CA TYR A 175 8.76 4.42 -5.12
C TYR A 175 8.68 4.75 -6.61
N PHE A 176 9.74 4.49 -7.35
CA PHE A 176 9.75 4.66 -8.80
C PHE A 176 8.63 3.84 -9.47
N PHE A 177 8.51 2.55 -9.14
CA PHE A 177 7.48 1.70 -9.73
C PHE A 177 6.07 2.10 -9.31
N VAL A 178 5.83 2.48 -8.05
CA VAL A 178 4.50 2.95 -7.61
C VAL A 178 4.10 4.24 -8.32
N LEU A 179 5.02 5.21 -8.44
CA LEU A 179 4.76 6.43 -9.21
C LEU A 179 4.44 6.09 -10.66
N LEU A 180 5.22 5.21 -11.27
CA LEU A 180 5.01 4.80 -12.64
C LEU A 180 3.66 4.08 -12.82
N MET A 181 3.21 3.27 -11.85
CA MET A 181 1.85 2.70 -11.84
C MET A 181 0.77 3.78 -11.80
N ILE A 182 0.88 4.78 -10.92
CA ILE A 182 -0.09 5.88 -10.79
C ILE A 182 -0.19 6.68 -12.09
N TRP A 183 0.95 6.99 -12.71
CA TRP A 183 1.02 7.80 -13.93
C TRP A 183 0.76 7.00 -15.21
N SER A 184 0.62 5.67 -15.12
CA SER A 184 0.31 4.82 -16.27
C SER A 184 -1.18 4.72 -16.58
N CYS A 185 -2.02 5.53 -15.92
CA CYS A 185 -3.46 5.55 -16.19
C CYS A 185 -3.74 6.12 -17.60
N PRO A 186 -4.41 5.38 -18.50
CA PRO A 186 -4.69 5.85 -19.86
C PRO A 186 -5.80 6.90 -19.92
N ALA A 187 -6.60 7.05 -18.85
CA ALA A 187 -7.64 8.06 -18.72
C ALA A 187 -7.40 8.85 -17.44
N LEU A 188 -7.14 10.15 -17.59
CA LEU A 188 -6.96 11.10 -16.50
C LEU A 188 -8.25 11.91 -16.37
N THR A 189 -8.93 11.71 -15.25
CA THR A 189 -10.10 12.47 -14.81
C THR A 189 -9.69 13.40 -13.68
#